data_AF-A0A346YKL0-F1
#
_entry.id   AF-A0A346YKL0-F1
#
_cell.length_a   1.000
_cell.length_b   1.000
_cell.length_c   1.000
_cell.angle_alpha   90.00
_cell.angle_beta   90.00
_cell.angle_gamma   90.00
#
_symmetry.space_group_name_H-M   'P 1'
#
loop_
_entity.id
_entity.type
_entity.pdbx_description
1 polymer ?
#
loop_
_entity_poly.entity_id
_entity_poly.type
_entity_poly.pdbx_seq_one_letter_code
_entity_poly.pdbx_strand_id
1 'polypeptide(L)'
;MEPNFLLLWQRIERPDRTAGWSHHTLYGVGGQSLYDIAVWLIAQSDASLTNYFALLRSFHTAVGQDPVIVIRINSGANDRNETAMPSLGPAPSSDPDNAQAYVDNLAAIVLRIESIFSMNGWALSELHWLITPTHRLSDPDDAELVSYRDAAKAWAATRARTSVVDLAAMMTAAEAIASGWYDAGGAIHLTQAGYRALAVRELAGGL
;
A
#
# COMPACT_ATOMS: atom_id res chain seq x y z
N MET A 1 -18.22 -4.90 17.19
CA MET A 1 -17.85 -6.16 16.53
C MET A 1 -16.34 -6.10 16.38
N GLU A 2 -15.57 -6.88 17.14
CA GLU A 2 -14.12 -6.92 16.88
C GLU A 2 -13.94 -7.42 15.44
N PRO A 3 -13.18 -6.72 14.59
CA PRO A 3 -12.90 -7.21 13.25
C PRO A 3 -12.16 -8.54 13.39
N ASN A 4 -12.89 -9.63 13.13
CA ASN A 4 -12.39 -10.98 13.25
C ASN A 4 -11.12 -11.13 12.40
N PHE A 5 -10.06 -11.50 13.09
CA PHE A 5 -8.67 -11.68 12.63
C PHE A 5 -8.47 -12.90 11.70
N LEU A 6 -9.54 -13.41 11.08
CA LEU A 6 -9.55 -14.70 10.39
C LEU A 6 -9.33 -14.51 8.87
N LEU A 7 -8.20 -15.02 8.37
CA LEU A 7 -7.92 -15.50 6.99
C LEU A 7 -7.03 -14.67 6.03
N LEU A 8 -6.22 -13.70 6.47
CA LEU A 8 -5.21 -13.06 5.59
C LEU A 8 -3.74 -13.26 5.99
N TRP A 9 -3.46 -14.02 7.04
CA TRP A 9 -2.09 -14.47 7.35
C TRP A 9 -1.67 -15.62 6.44
N GLN A 10 -1.81 -15.42 5.13
CA GLN A 10 -1.29 -16.32 4.12
C GLN A 10 0.10 -15.85 3.76
N ARG A 11 1.10 -16.65 4.16
CA ARG A 11 2.44 -16.53 3.64
C ARG A 11 2.52 -17.34 2.36
N ILE A 12 2.95 -16.70 1.28
CA ILE A 12 3.39 -17.40 0.07
C ILE A 12 4.91 -17.39 0.08
N GLU A 13 5.52 -18.56 0.15
CA GLU A 13 6.96 -18.74 0.12
C GLU A 13 7.36 -19.99 -0.66
N ARG A 14 8.66 -20.10 -0.94
CA ARG A 14 9.29 -21.32 -1.44
C ARG A 14 10.30 -21.84 -0.41
N PRO A 15 9.91 -22.78 0.48
CA PRO A 15 10.74 -23.20 1.60
C PRO A 15 11.96 -24.04 1.17
N ASP A 16 11.97 -24.51 -0.08
CA ASP A 16 13.07 -25.25 -0.69
C ASP A 16 14.24 -24.34 -1.12
N ARG A 17 14.09 -23.02 -1.02
CA ARG A 17 15.13 -22.05 -1.40
C ARG A 17 15.79 -21.43 -0.17
N THR A 18 17.10 -21.25 -0.24
CA THR A 18 17.90 -20.52 0.76
C THR A 18 17.96 -19.01 0.53
N ALA A 19 17.36 -18.53 -0.57
CA ALA A 19 17.28 -17.12 -0.94
C ALA A 19 16.02 -16.85 -1.77
N GLY A 20 15.45 -15.66 -1.63
CA GLY A 20 14.25 -15.24 -2.34
C GLY A 20 13.45 -14.22 -1.53
N TRP A 21 12.14 -14.24 -1.71
CA TRP A 21 11.20 -13.40 -0.98
C TRP A 21 10.00 -14.25 -0.51
N SER A 22 9.32 -13.77 0.51
CA SER A 22 8.00 -14.26 0.91
C SER A 22 7.00 -13.11 0.83
N HIS A 23 5.75 -13.42 0.51
CA HIS A 23 4.67 -12.44 0.44
C HIS A 23 3.67 -12.69 1.56
N HIS A 24 3.20 -11.59 2.16
CA HIS A 24 2.26 -11.59 3.28
C HIS A 24 1.28 -10.43 3.10
N THR A 25 0.05 -10.64 3.53
CA THR A 25 -0.97 -9.58 3.59
C THR A 25 -1.11 -9.09 5.04
N LEU A 26 -0.66 -7.86 5.30
CA LEU A 26 -0.88 -7.20 6.60
C LEU A 26 -2.34 -6.74 6.75
N TYR A 27 -2.88 -6.13 5.69
CA TYR A 27 -4.24 -5.65 5.63
C TYR A 27 -4.75 -5.77 4.18
N GLY A 28 -6.01 -6.15 4.01
CA GLY A 28 -6.66 -6.21 2.71
C GLY A 28 -8.18 -6.34 2.86
N VAL A 29 -8.90 -5.25 2.62
CA VAL A 29 -10.37 -5.21 2.72
C VAL A 29 -10.90 -4.34 1.58
N GLY A 30 -11.85 -4.87 0.81
CA GLY A 30 -12.48 -4.12 -0.28
C GLY A 30 -13.34 -2.96 0.23
N GLY A 31 -13.36 -1.85 -0.51
CA GLY A 31 -14.15 -0.67 -0.14
C GLY A 31 -13.58 0.15 1.02
N GLN A 32 -12.30 -0.01 1.34
CA GLN A 32 -11.62 0.74 2.42
C GLN A 32 -10.58 1.70 1.83
N SER A 33 -10.42 2.86 2.45
CA SER A 33 -9.45 3.90 2.09
C SER A 33 -8.18 3.81 2.95
N LEU A 34 -7.23 4.72 2.73
CA LEU A 34 -6.09 4.89 3.64
C LEU A 34 -6.50 5.31 5.05
N TYR A 35 -7.59 6.06 5.19
CA TYR A 35 -8.12 6.42 6.51
C TYR A 35 -8.48 5.15 7.28
N ASP A 36 -9.25 4.24 6.66
CA ASP A 36 -9.65 2.98 7.27
C ASP A 36 -8.47 2.10 7.64
N ILE A 37 -7.47 2.02 6.75
CA ILE A 37 -6.22 1.27 7.00
C ILE A 37 -5.49 1.87 8.22
N ALA A 38 -5.40 3.19 8.30
CA ALA A 38 -4.77 3.89 9.41
C ALA A 38 -5.53 3.66 10.73
N VAL A 39 -6.87 3.79 10.74
CA VAL A 39 -7.72 3.46 11.90
C VAL A 39 -7.43 2.04 12.38
N TRP A 40 -7.44 1.07 11.45
CA TRP A 40 -7.25 -0.33 11.80
C TRP A 40 -5.86 -0.59 12.40
N LEU A 41 -4.80 -0.03 11.80
CA LEU A 41 -3.41 -0.19 12.29
C LEU A 41 -3.19 0.48 13.65
N ILE A 42 -3.76 1.66 13.86
CA ILE A 42 -3.67 2.39 15.14
C ILE A 42 -4.41 1.60 16.23
N ALA A 43 -5.54 0.98 15.90
CA ALA A 43 -6.30 0.16 16.84
C ALA A 43 -5.60 -1.17 17.20
N GLN A 44 -4.61 -1.64 16.43
CA GLN A 44 -3.85 -2.84 16.77
C GLN A 44 -2.94 -2.61 17.97
N SER A 45 -2.88 -3.60 18.87
CA SER A 45 -1.96 -3.55 20.01
C SER A 45 -0.49 -3.61 19.56
N ASP A 46 0.40 -2.99 20.34
CA ASP A 46 1.85 -3.06 20.09
C ASP A 46 2.35 -4.50 20.10
N ALA A 47 1.81 -5.34 20.98
CA ALA A 47 2.15 -6.76 21.06
C ALA A 47 1.77 -7.52 19.78
N SER A 48 0.58 -7.26 19.23
CA SER A 48 0.11 -7.89 18.00
C SER A 48 1.01 -7.54 16.80
N LEU A 49 1.29 -6.25 16.61
CA LEU A 49 2.16 -5.79 15.52
C LEU A 49 3.61 -6.24 15.71
N THR A 50 4.12 -6.22 16.95
CA THR A 50 5.43 -6.77 17.29
C THR A 50 5.54 -8.24 16.89
N ASN A 51 4.58 -9.07 17.29
CA ASN A 51 4.59 -10.48 16.94
C ASN A 51 4.53 -10.69 15.42
N TYR A 52 3.68 -9.94 14.71
CA TYR A 52 3.58 -10.00 13.26
C TYR A 52 4.94 -9.71 12.59
N PHE A 53 5.57 -8.57 12.91
CA PHE A 53 6.83 -8.17 12.29
C PHE A 53 8.01 -9.05 12.74
N ALA A 54 8.00 -9.56 13.98
CA ALA A 54 9.00 -10.54 14.43
C ALA A 54 8.97 -11.82 13.58
N LEU A 55 7.77 -12.31 13.24
CA LEU A 55 7.61 -13.48 12.36
C LEU A 55 8.10 -13.20 10.93
N LEU A 56 7.82 -12.01 10.38
CA LEU A 56 8.34 -11.62 9.07
C LEU A 56 9.87 -11.60 9.04
N ARG A 57 10.49 -11.09 10.10
CA ARG A 57 11.95 -10.96 10.23
C ARG A 57 12.64 -12.31 10.46
N SER A 58 11.97 -13.25 11.13
CA SER A 58 12.58 -14.50 11.62
C SER A 58 13.32 -15.33 10.58
N PHE A 59 12.88 -15.34 9.32
CA PHE A 59 13.54 -16.13 8.26
C PHE A 59 14.89 -15.55 7.84
N HIS A 60 14.97 -14.23 7.71
CA HIS A 60 16.22 -13.56 7.37
C HIS A 60 17.21 -13.67 8.53
N THR A 61 16.73 -13.42 9.76
CA THR A 61 17.60 -13.47 10.93
C THR A 61 18.08 -14.89 11.26
N ALA A 62 17.26 -15.93 11.01
CA ALA A 62 17.66 -17.33 11.21
C ALA A 62 18.85 -17.76 10.33
N VAL A 63 19.07 -17.09 9.20
CA VAL A 63 20.23 -17.33 8.30
C VAL A 63 21.30 -16.25 8.43
N GLY A 64 21.25 -15.41 9.47
CA GLY A 64 22.24 -14.37 9.74
C GLY A 64 22.21 -13.19 8.76
N GLN A 65 21.06 -12.93 8.14
CA GLN A 65 20.87 -11.81 7.22
C GLN A 65 20.07 -10.68 7.88
N ASP A 66 20.38 -9.45 7.49
CA ASP A 66 19.55 -8.29 7.82
C ASP A 66 18.22 -8.38 7.05
N PRO A 67 17.07 -8.28 7.73
CA PRO A 67 15.78 -8.31 7.05
C PRO A 67 15.62 -7.15 6.07
N VAL A 68 15.08 -7.44 4.88
CA VAL A 68 14.56 -6.43 3.95
C VAL A 68 13.06 -6.65 3.81
N ILE A 69 12.27 -5.66 4.25
CA ILE A 69 10.81 -5.73 4.25
C ILE A 69 10.29 -4.61 3.35
N VAL A 70 9.69 -5.02 2.22
CA VAL A 70 9.00 -4.11 1.31
C VAL A 70 7.52 -4.09 1.66
N ILE A 71 7.01 -2.93 2.07
CA ILE A 71 5.60 -2.73 2.39
C ILE A 71 4.96 -1.98 1.22
N ARG A 72 4.08 -2.67 0.49
CA ARG A 72 3.29 -2.08 -0.59
C ARG A 72 1.96 -1.57 -0.03
N ILE A 73 1.66 -0.30 -0.24
CA ILE A 73 0.39 0.33 0.13
C ILE A 73 -0.31 0.72 -1.17
N ASN A 74 -1.46 0.10 -1.44
CA ASN A 74 -2.28 0.38 -2.63
C ASN A 74 -3.62 0.95 -2.20
N SER A 75 -3.95 2.16 -2.66
CA SER A 75 -5.20 2.85 -2.37
C SER A 75 -5.45 3.99 -3.36
N GLY A 76 -6.62 4.63 -3.30
CA GLY A 76 -6.95 5.85 -4.04
C GLY A 76 -8.42 5.88 -4.47
N ALA A 77 -8.91 4.78 -5.03
CA ALA A 77 -10.27 4.71 -5.57
C ALA A 77 -11.37 4.88 -4.52
N ASN A 78 -11.10 4.44 -3.28
CA ASN A 78 -12.01 4.62 -2.15
C ASN A 78 -11.74 5.92 -1.38
N ASP A 79 -10.49 6.40 -1.36
CA ASP A 79 -10.08 7.64 -0.69
C ASP A 79 -10.85 8.85 -1.21
N ARG A 80 -11.12 8.90 -2.53
CA ARG A 80 -11.95 9.95 -3.14
C ARG A 80 -13.42 9.96 -2.70
N ASN A 81 -13.86 8.95 -1.96
CA ASN A 81 -15.22 8.87 -1.44
C ASN A 81 -15.26 9.11 0.09
N GLU A 82 -14.14 9.50 0.70
CA GLU A 82 -14.10 9.88 2.11
C GLU A 82 -14.84 11.19 2.33
N THR A 83 -15.75 11.25 3.30
CA THR A 83 -16.66 12.41 3.44
C THR A 83 -16.80 12.97 4.84
N ALA A 84 -16.37 12.25 5.87
CA ALA A 84 -16.80 12.55 7.24
C ALA A 84 -15.66 12.80 8.24
N MET A 85 -14.48 12.21 8.04
CA MET A 85 -13.47 12.16 9.08
C MET A 85 -12.18 12.87 8.64
N PRO A 86 -11.62 13.76 9.49
CA PRO A 86 -10.29 14.31 9.24
C PRO A 86 -9.24 13.20 9.11
N SER A 87 -8.18 13.46 8.33
CA SER A 87 -7.06 12.52 8.23
C SER A 87 -6.34 12.32 9.58
N LEU A 88 -5.65 11.18 9.72
CA LEU A 88 -5.14 10.68 11.01
C LEU A 88 -3.65 10.90 11.25
N GLY A 89 -2.96 11.51 10.30
CA GLY A 89 -1.52 11.69 10.37
C GLY A 89 -1.11 12.92 11.17
N PRO A 90 0.18 13.28 11.11
CA PRO A 90 0.75 14.37 11.88
C PRO A 90 0.30 15.77 11.41
N ALA A 91 -0.31 15.88 10.24
CA ALA A 91 -0.78 17.13 9.63
C ALA A 91 -2.23 16.96 9.15
N PRO A 92 -3.20 16.82 10.09
CA PRO A 92 -4.57 16.46 9.77
C PRO A 92 -5.25 17.51 8.88
N SER A 93 -5.89 17.03 7.81
CA SER A 93 -6.79 17.81 6.95
C SER A 93 -8.23 17.63 7.42
N SER A 94 -8.98 18.73 7.53
CA SER A 94 -10.43 18.68 7.78
C SER A 94 -11.25 18.34 6.52
N ASP A 95 -10.60 18.42 5.36
CA ASP A 95 -11.16 18.08 4.06
C ASP A 95 -10.69 16.65 3.71
N PRO A 96 -11.58 15.66 3.80
CA PRO A 96 -11.24 14.24 4.03
C PRO A 96 -10.75 13.48 2.79
N ASP A 97 -11.10 13.94 1.59
CA ASP A 97 -10.78 13.31 0.30
C ASP A 97 -9.78 14.15 -0.52
N ASN A 98 -9.15 15.16 0.07
CA ASN A 98 -8.14 15.92 -0.67
C ASN A 98 -6.75 15.25 -0.64
N ALA A 99 -5.85 15.75 -1.48
CA ALA A 99 -4.49 15.22 -1.59
C ALA A 99 -3.68 15.31 -0.27
N GLN A 100 -3.95 16.31 0.56
CA GLN A 100 -3.30 16.46 1.87
C GLN A 100 -3.76 15.35 2.81
N ALA A 101 -5.08 15.07 2.87
CA ALA A 101 -5.64 13.98 3.66
C ALA A 101 -5.09 12.62 3.23
N TYR A 102 -4.99 12.38 1.92
CA TYR A 102 -4.40 11.17 1.36
C TYR A 102 -2.97 10.93 1.87
N VAL A 103 -2.09 11.93 1.75
CA VAL A 103 -0.69 11.84 2.20
C VAL A 103 -0.58 11.77 3.72
N ASP A 104 -1.44 12.47 4.44
CA ASP A 104 -1.45 12.45 5.89
C ASP A 104 -1.86 11.06 6.44
N ASN A 105 -2.86 10.42 5.83
CA ASN A 105 -3.22 9.03 6.15
C ASN A 105 -2.10 8.03 5.79
N LEU A 106 -1.38 8.22 4.67
CA LEU A 106 -0.16 7.46 4.37
C LEU A 106 0.89 7.62 5.48
N ALA A 107 1.10 8.85 5.95
CA ALA A 107 2.05 9.15 7.01
C ALA A 107 1.64 8.50 8.33
N ALA A 108 0.35 8.47 8.67
CA ALA A 108 -0.16 7.78 9.85
C ALA A 108 0.18 6.27 9.84
N ILE A 109 -0.07 5.60 8.71
CA ILE A 109 0.25 4.18 8.50
C ILE A 109 1.74 3.92 8.69
N VAL A 110 2.58 4.72 8.01
CA VAL A 110 4.03 4.56 8.05
C VAL A 110 4.57 4.81 9.46
N LEU A 111 4.16 5.91 10.12
CA LEU A 111 4.59 6.22 11.48
C LEU A 111 4.19 5.14 12.47
N ARG A 112 2.98 4.57 12.33
CA ARG A 112 2.53 3.47 13.19
C ARG A 112 3.47 2.28 13.09
N ILE A 113 3.84 1.87 11.87
CA ILE A 113 4.74 0.73 11.66
C ILE A 113 6.19 1.05 12.09
N GLU A 114 6.71 2.23 11.76
CA GLU A 114 8.06 2.67 12.17
C GLU A 114 8.18 2.76 13.70
N SER A 115 7.10 3.14 14.40
CA SER A 115 7.07 3.15 15.87
C SER A 115 7.22 1.75 16.48
N ILE A 116 6.60 0.73 15.87
CA ILE A 116 6.75 -0.66 16.32
C ILE A 116 8.18 -1.15 16.13
N PHE A 117 8.83 -0.81 15.01
CA PHE A 117 10.24 -1.15 14.78
C PHE A 117 11.15 -0.48 15.80
N SER A 118 10.96 0.82 16.00
CA SER A 118 11.76 1.60 16.97
C SER A 118 11.59 1.07 18.40
N MET A 119 10.36 0.75 18.80
CA MET A 119 10.04 0.17 20.11
C MET A 119 10.75 -1.15 20.38
N ASN A 120 10.92 -1.98 19.34
CA ASN A 120 11.59 -3.27 19.45
C ASN A 120 13.10 -3.22 19.18
N GLY A 121 13.67 -2.03 18.95
CA GLY A 121 15.08 -1.86 18.62
C GLY A 121 15.47 -2.44 17.26
N TRP A 122 14.52 -2.62 16.34
CA TRP A 122 14.79 -3.06 14.97
C TRP A 122 15.16 -1.87 14.11
N ALA A 123 16.03 -2.09 13.11
CA ALA A 123 16.54 -0.99 12.31
C ALA A 123 15.46 -0.51 11.32
N LEU A 124 15.19 0.80 11.29
CA LEU A 124 14.30 1.39 10.29
C LEU A 124 14.84 1.26 8.85
N SER A 125 16.12 0.93 8.68
CA SER A 125 16.71 0.58 7.39
C SER A 125 16.19 -0.74 6.81
N GLU A 126 15.56 -1.59 7.62
CA GLU A 126 14.91 -2.81 7.15
C GLU A 126 13.61 -2.52 6.38
N LEU A 127 13.02 -1.34 6.57
CA LEU A 127 11.74 -0.95 5.96
C LEU A 127 11.93 -0.18 4.65
N HIS A 128 11.24 -0.67 3.61
CA HIS A 128 11.13 -0.04 2.30
C HIS A 128 9.65 0.14 1.94
N TRP A 129 9.29 1.32 1.45
CA TRP A 129 7.91 1.70 1.20
C TRP A 129 7.64 1.77 -0.31
N LEU A 130 6.61 1.07 -0.75
CA LEU A 130 6.15 1.11 -2.14
C LEU A 130 4.70 1.60 -2.19
N ILE A 131 4.51 2.87 -2.52
CA ILE A 131 3.18 3.47 -2.60
C ILE A 131 2.64 3.25 -4.00
N THR A 132 1.42 2.75 -4.12
CA THR A 132 0.78 2.49 -5.41
C THR A 132 -0.60 3.13 -5.43
N PRO A 133 -0.70 4.43 -5.75
CA PRO A 133 -2.00 5.05 -5.99
C PRO A 133 -2.75 4.29 -7.08
N THR A 134 -4.08 4.29 -7.01
CA THR A 134 -4.93 3.60 -7.98
C THR A 134 -4.65 4.06 -9.42
N HIS A 135 -4.93 3.17 -10.37
CA HIS A 135 -4.89 3.46 -11.79
C HIS A 135 -6.01 4.40 -12.25
N ARG A 136 -5.98 4.82 -13.52
CA ARG A 136 -7.03 5.67 -14.12
C ARG A 136 -8.38 4.96 -14.13
N LEU A 137 -9.40 5.64 -13.62
CA LEU A 137 -10.77 5.12 -13.58
C LEU A 137 -11.68 5.70 -14.68
N SER A 138 -11.22 6.74 -15.37
CA SER A 138 -11.96 7.42 -16.43
C SER A 138 -11.03 8.07 -17.45
N ASP A 139 -11.61 8.52 -18.57
CA ASP A 139 -10.94 9.37 -19.57
C ASP A 139 -11.88 10.54 -19.95
N PRO A 140 -11.55 11.80 -19.61
CA PRO A 140 -10.34 12.24 -18.91
C PRO A 140 -10.21 11.64 -17.50
N ASP A 141 -8.97 11.59 -17.01
CA ASP A 141 -8.64 11.07 -15.69
C ASP A 141 -9.32 11.89 -14.59
N ASP A 142 -9.56 11.23 -13.45
CA ASP A 142 -10.18 11.83 -12.28
C ASP A 142 -9.20 12.82 -11.62
N ALA A 143 -9.63 14.08 -11.45
CA ALA A 143 -8.78 15.14 -10.94
C ALA A 143 -8.29 14.88 -9.50
N GLU A 144 -9.11 14.23 -8.66
CA GLU A 144 -8.72 13.89 -7.29
C GLU A 144 -7.65 12.81 -7.32
N LEU A 145 -7.82 11.78 -8.14
CA LEU A 145 -6.82 10.72 -8.28
C LEU A 145 -5.50 11.21 -8.87
N VAL A 146 -5.55 12.18 -9.79
CA VAL A 146 -4.34 12.87 -10.28
C VAL A 146 -3.64 13.59 -9.12
N SER A 147 -4.40 14.33 -8.31
CA SER A 147 -3.85 15.05 -7.15
C SER A 147 -3.21 14.11 -6.12
N TYR A 148 -3.79 12.91 -5.90
CA TYR A 148 -3.22 11.89 -5.01
C TYR A 148 -1.90 11.36 -5.53
N ARG A 149 -1.83 11.07 -6.84
CA ARG A 149 -0.59 10.58 -7.48
C ARG A 149 0.52 11.61 -7.34
N ASP A 150 0.23 12.88 -7.60
CA ASP A 150 1.23 13.94 -7.52
C ASP A 150 1.68 14.18 -6.07
N ALA A 151 0.76 14.19 -5.11
CA ALA A 151 1.07 14.33 -3.70
C ALA A 151 1.86 13.13 -3.15
N ALA A 152 1.52 11.90 -3.55
CA ALA A 152 2.26 10.70 -3.18
C ALA A 152 3.70 10.74 -3.70
N LYS A 153 3.92 11.17 -4.96
CA LYS A 153 5.26 11.36 -5.54
C LYS A 153 6.06 12.40 -4.77
N ALA A 154 5.47 13.57 -4.51
CA ALA A 154 6.12 14.63 -3.75
C ALA A 154 6.49 14.18 -2.33
N TRP A 155 5.57 13.50 -1.64
CA TRP A 155 5.81 12.98 -0.30
C TRP A 155 6.90 11.91 -0.28
N ALA A 156 6.85 10.94 -1.21
CA ALA A 156 7.86 9.89 -1.33
C ALA A 156 9.26 10.47 -1.57
N ALA A 157 9.39 11.53 -2.37
CA ALA A 157 10.67 12.19 -2.64
C ALA A 157 11.33 12.79 -1.38
N THR A 158 10.55 13.05 -0.32
CA THR A 158 11.06 13.56 0.96
C THR A 158 11.41 12.46 1.97
N ARG A 159 11.16 11.19 1.63
CA ARG A 159 11.32 10.06 2.56
C ARG A 159 12.34 9.04 2.05
N ALA A 160 13.24 8.63 2.93
CA ALA A 160 14.21 7.60 2.62
C ALA A 160 13.51 6.25 2.36
N ARG A 161 14.02 5.50 1.36
CA ARG A 161 13.53 4.15 0.99
C ARG A 161 12.04 4.10 0.62
N THR A 162 11.50 5.20 0.12
CA THR A 162 10.12 5.27 -0.38
C THR A 162 10.12 5.44 -1.89
N SER A 163 9.26 4.70 -2.59
CA SER A 163 9.06 4.82 -4.03
C SER A 163 7.57 4.77 -4.37
N VAL A 164 7.20 5.32 -5.52
CA VAL A 164 5.84 5.32 -6.03
C VAL A 164 5.77 4.53 -7.33
N VAL A 165 4.76 3.66 -7.43
CA VAL A 165 4.39 3.00 -8.69
C VAL A 165 3.17 3.72 -9.25
N ASP A 166 3.37 4.46 -10.34
CA ASP A 166 2.29 5.18 -11.02
C ASP A 166 1.63 4.27 -12.07
N LEU A 167 0.61 3.51 -11.64
CA LEU A 167 -0.15 2.64 -12.55
C LEU A 167 -0.88 3.42 -13.65
N ALA A 168 -1.19 4.70 -13.43
CA ALA A 168 -1.85 5.56 -14.42
C ALA A 168 -0.89 6.05 -15.52
N ALA A 169 0.42 5.95 -15.31
CA ALA A 169 1.44 6.15 -16.34
C ALA A 169 1.70 4.87 -17.14
N MET A 170 1.44 3.70 -16.54
CA MET A 170 1.69 2.39 -17.16
C MET A 170 0.59 1.91 -18.10
N MET A 171 -0.59 2.53 -18.10
CA MET A 171 -1.66 2.22 -19.05
C MET A 171 -2.56 3.43 -19.33
N THR A 172 -3.26 3.37 -20.46
CA THR A 172 -4.34 4.31 -20.79
C THR A 172 -5.70 3.63 -20.63
N ALA A 173 -6.77 4.41 -20.43
CA ALA A 173 -8.13 3.88 -20.39
C ALA A 173 -8.52 3.22 -21.72
N ALA A 174 -8.15 3.83 -22.86
CA ALA A 174 -8.39 3.26 -24.18
C ALA A 174 -7.71 1.89 -24.36
N GLU A 175 -6.47 1.74 -23.91
CA GLU A 175 -5.76 0.47 -23.90
C GLU A 175 -6.45 -0.56 -23.01
N ALA A 176 -6.81 -0.18 -21.78
CA ALA A 176 -7.47 -1.06 -20.83
C ALA A 176 -8.81 -1.58 -21.37
N ILE A 177 -9.59 -0.72 -22.04
CA ILE A 177 -10.84 -1.11 -22.72
C ILE A 177 -10.55 -2.06 -23.87
N ALA A 178 -9.64 -1.69 -24.78
CA ALA A 178 -9.31 -2.50 -25.96
C ALA A 178 -8.77 -3.89 -25.60
N SER A 179 -8.09 -3.99 -24.47
CA SER A 179 -7.47 -5.23 -23.97
C SER A 179 -8.37 -6.02 -23.01
N GLY A 180 -9.59 -5.53 -22.71
CA GLY A 180 -10.49 -6.17 -21.74
C GLY A 180 -9.90 -6.26 -20.33
N TRP A 181 -9.12 -5.25 -19.93
CA TRP A 181 -8.46 -5.22 -18.62
C TRP A 181 -9.35 -4.71 -17.51
N TYR A 182 -10.39 -3.94 -17.79
CA TYR A 182 -11.40 -3.61 -16.79
C TYR A 182 -12.33 -4.81 -16.54
N ASP A 183 -12.72 -5.00 -15.29
CA ASP A 183 -13.64 -6.07 -14.94
C ASP A 183 -15.10 -5.72 -15.30
N ALA A 184 -16.02 -6.67 -15.07
CA ALA A 184 -17.44 -6.46 -15.35
C ALA A 184 -18.10 -5.42 -14.42
N GLY A 185 -17.47 -5.10 -13.29
CA GLY A 185 -17.89 -4.05 -12.35
C GLY A 185 -17.42 -2.64 -12.76
N GLY A 186 -16.67 -2.53 -13.86
CA GLY A 186 -16.24 -1.26 -14.45
C GLY A 186 -14.77 -0.96 -14.20
N ALA A 187 -14.40 0.31 -14.31
CA ALA A 187 -12.98 0.71 -14.30
C ALA A 187 -12.31 0.63 -12.91
N ILE A 188 -13.08 0.44 -11.84
CA ILE A 188 -12.61 0.39 -10.46
C ILE A 188 -11.68 -0.81 -10.24
N HIS A 189 -11.92 -1.93 -10.92
CA HIS A 189 -11.09 -3.13 -10.79
C HIS A 189 -10.53 -3.54 -12.14
N LEU A 190 -9.41 -4.26 -12.08
CA LEU A 190 -8.84 -4.91 -13.25
C LEU A 190 -9.14 -6.40 -13.23
N THR A 191 -9.25 -6.99 -14.41
CA THR A 191 -9.19 -8.43 -14.57
C THR A 191 -7.80 -8.93 -14.16
N GLN A 192 -7.69 -10.23 -13.87
CA GLN A 192 -6.39 -10.84 -13.58
C GLN A 192 -5.38 -10.63 -14.72
N ALA A 193 -5.85 -10.58 -15.97
CA ALA A 193 -5.01 -10.28 -17.13
C ALA A 193 -4.46 -8.84 -17.07
N GLY A 194 -5.30 -7.86 -16.71
CA GLY A 194 -4.88 -6.47 -16.51
C GLY A 194 -3.84 -6.34 -15.39
N TYR A 195 -4.09 -6.93 -14.22
CA TYR A 195 -3.12 -6.92 -13.12
C TYR A 195 -1.77 -7.54 -13.51
N ARG A 196 -1.79 -8.67 -14.25
CA ARG A 196 -0.54 -9.30 -14.73
C ARG A 196 0.20 -8.43 -15.74
N ALA A 197 -0.52 -7.78 -16.66
CA ALA A 197 0.10 -6.89 -17.65
C ALA A 197 0.82 -5.71 -16.98
N LEU A 198 0.18 -5.07 -15.99
CA LEU A 198 0.79 -3.99 -15.23
C LEU A 198 1.98 -4.47 -14.38
N ALA A 199 1.87 -5.63 -13.72
CA ALA A 199 2.98 -6.20 -12.96
C ALA A 199 4.22 -6.46 -13.84
N VAL A 200 4.03 -6.93 -15.09
CA VAL A 200 5.14 -7.10 -16.04
C VAL A 200 5.79 -5.75 -16.40
N ARG A 201 4.99 -4.70 -16.59
CA ARG A 201 5.49 -3.34 -16.88
C ARG A 201 6.26 -2.74 -15.71
N GLU A 202 5.75 -2.93 -14.49
CA GLU A 202 6.43 -2.51 -13.26
C GLU A 202 7.81 -3.15 -13.15
N LEU A 203 7.92 -4.46 -13.41
CA LEU A 203 9.20 -5.19 -13.37
C LEU A 203 10.17 -4.82 -14.50
N ALA A 204 9.66 -4.38 -15.66
CA ALA A 204 10.47 -3.95 -16.79
C ALA A 204 11.10 -2.55 -16.62
N GLY A 205 10.83 -1.87 -15.49
CA GLY A 205 11.29 -0.52 -15.25
C GLY A 205 10.47 0.55 -15.97
N GLY A 206 9.19 0.27 -16.25
CA GLY A 206 8.25 1.24 -16.81
C GLY A 206 7.81 2.32 -15.82
N LEU A 207 8.77 2.94 -15.13
CA LEU A 207 8.61 4.10 -14.26
C LEU A 207 8.96 5.38 -15.01
#